data_AF-A0A2W7DVR8-F1
#
_entry.id   AF-A0A2W7DVR8-F1
#
_cell.length_a   1.000
_cell.length_b   1.000
_cell.length_c   1.000
_cell.angle_alpha   90.00
_cell.angle_beta   90.00
_cell.angle_gamma   90.00
#
_symmetry.space_group_name_H-M   'P 1'
#
loop_
_entity.id
_entity.type
_entity.pdbx_description
1 polymer ?
#
loop_
_entity_poly.entity_id
_entity_poly.type
_entity_poly.pdbx_seq_one_letter_code
_entity_poly.pdbx_strand_id
1 'polypeptide(L)' 'MQDFLAAMGLVLVIEGLVYGGFPGLARKLATEVLSLPENALRIAGLAAIAIGVGIVWLVRSG' A
#
# COMPACT_ATOMS: atom_id res chain seq x y z
N MET A 1 10.10 -2.77 18.32
CA MET A 1 10.19 -1.34 17.92
C MET A 1 10.96 -1.15 16.62
N GLN A 2 12.07 -1.87 16.39
CA GLN A 2 12.82 -1.78 15.12
C GLN A 2 11.98 -2.20 13.89
N ASP A 3 11.15 -3.24 14.00
CA ASP A 3 10.28 -3.68 12.89
C ASP A 3 9.31 -2.58 12.40
N PHE A 4 8.81 -1.75 13.32
CA PHE A 4 7.89 -0.66 12.98
C PHE A 4 8.62 0.44 12.22
N LEU A 5 9.82 0.82 12.67
CA LEU A 5 10.69 1.77 11.97
C LEU A 5 11.10 1.25 10.59
N ALA A 6 11.41 -0.03 10.47
CA ALA A 6 11.72 -0.66 9.20
C ALA A 6 10.52 -0.67 8.25
N ALA A 7 9.32 -1.00 8.74
CA ALA A 7 8.09 -0.93 7.95
C ALA A 7 7.80 0.50 7.46
N MET A 8 7.94 1.50 8.33
CA MET A 8 7.81 2.91 7.94
C MET A 8 8.85 3.31 6.88
N GLY A 9 10.12 2.92 7.06
CA GLY A 9 11.17 3.18 6.09
C GLY A 9 10.87 2.55 4.72
N LEU A 10 10.39 1.31 4.72
CA LEU A 10 10.02 0.60 3.49
C LEU A 10 8.85 1.29 2.76
N VAL A 11 7.82 1.73 3.49
CA VAL A 11 6.71 2.52 2.91
C VAL A 11 7.25 3.78 2.22
N LEU A 12 8.15 4.53 2.88
CA LEU A 12 8.75 5.73 2.29
C LEU A 12 9.59 5.43 1.03
N VAL A 13 10.35 4.33 1.02
CA VAL A 13 11.10 3.91 -0.17
C VAL A 13 10.17 3.57 -1.32
N ILE A 14 9.08 2.84 -1.06
CA ILE A 14 8.09 2.47 -2.08
C ILE A 14 7.39 3.73 -2.62
N GLU A 15 6.94 4.63 -1.74
CA GLU A 15 6.32 5.90 -2.13
C GLU A 15 7.30 6.74 -2.97
N GLY A 16 8.55 6.89 -2.52
CA GLY A 16 9.59 7.62 -3.26
C GLY A 16 9.88 7.02 -4.63
N LEU A 17 9.86 5.70 -4.76
CA LEU A 17 10.03 5.01 -6.04
C LEU A 17 8.84 5.26 -6.99
N VAL A 18 7.61 5.24 -6.47
CA VAL A 18 6.40 5.46 -7.27
C VAL A 18 6.31 6.92 -7.73
N TYR A 19 6.44 7.89 -6.82
CA TYR A 19 6.29 9.31 -7.19
C TYR A 19 7.55 9.89 -7.85
N GLY A 20 8.74 9.50 -7.39
CA GLY A 20 10.02 10.01 -7.89
C GLY A 20 10.54 9.25 -9.11
N GLY A 21 10.41 7.92 -9.13
CA GLY A 21 10.86 7.08 -10.24
C GLY A 21 9.87 6.99 -11.39
N PHE A 22 8.57 6.95 -11.10
CA PHE A 22 7.52 6.74 -12.10
C PHE A 22 6.31 7.69 -11.92
N PRO A 23 6.50 9.01 -12.02
CA PRO A 23 5.43 10.00 -11.76
C PRO A 23 4.19 9.82 -12.66
N GLY A 24 4.36 9.28 -13.87
CA GLY A 24 3.25 8.96 -14.77
C GLY A 24 2.35 7.84 -14.23
N LEU A 25 2.93 6.81 -13.61
CA LEU A 25 2.18 5.73 -12.97
C LEU A 25 1.39 6.26 -11.78
N ALA A 26 2.02 7.07 -10.93
CA ALA A 26 1.38 7.70 -9.77
C ALA A 26 0.13 8.52 -10.18
N ARG A 27 0.25 9.35 -11.22
CA ARG A 27 -0.87 10.16 -11.74
C ARG A 27 -2.00 9.30 -12.31
N LYS A 28 -1.66 8.21 -13.02
CA LYS A 28 -2.65 7.28 -13.56
C LYS A 28 -3.44 6.60 -12.45
N LEU A 29 -2.74 6.07 -11.44
CA LEU A 29 -3.35 5.43 -10.28
C LEU A 29 -4.25 6.40 -9.51
N ALA A 30 -3.80 7.64 -9.28
CA ALA A 30 -4.61 8.66 -8.61
C ALA A 30 -5.91 8.95 -9.38
N THR A 31 -5.83 9.06 -10.71
CA THR A 31 -7.00 9.32 -11.56
C THR A 31 -7.97 8.13 -11.53
N GLU A 32 -7.45 6.91 -11.52
CA GLU A 32 -8.22 5.68 -11.45
C GLU A 32 -8.93 5.56 -10.09
N VAL A 33 -8.24 5.85 -8.98
CA VAL A 33 -8.82 5.88 -7.63
C VAL A 33 -9.96 6.90 -7.53
N LEU A 34 -9.80 8.09 -8.14
CA LEU A 34 -10.86 9.10 -8.17
C LEU A 34 -12.08 8.70 -9.00
N SER A 35 -11.91 7.78 -9.96
CA SER A 35 -13.00 7.27 -10.79
C SER A 35 -13.79 6.12 -10.13
N LEU A 36 -13.24 5.50 -9.07
CA LEU A 36 -13.89 4.40 -8.37
C LEU A 36 -14.93 4.92 -7.37
N PRO A 37 -16.08 4.22 -7.23
CA PRO A 37 -17.06 4.56 -6.20
C PRO A 37 -16.48 4.28 -4.81
N GLU A 38 -16.81 5.14 -3.84
CA GLU A 38 -16.27 5.09 -2.48
C GLU A 38 -16.42 3.71 -1.83
N ASN A 39 -17.55 3.02 -2.05
CA ASN A 39 -17.79 1.69 -1.51
C ASN A 39 -16.79 0.64 -2.06
N ALA A 40 -16.47 0.70 -3.36
CA ALA A 40 -15.49 -0.21 -3.94
C ALA A 40 -14.09 0.06 -3.38
N LEU A 41 -13.73 1.35 -3.22
CA LEU A 41 -12.45 1.74 -2.63
C LEU A 41 -12.33 1.28 -1.17
N ARG A 42 -13.41 1.38 -0.38
CA ARG A 42 -13.47 0.87 0.99
C ARG A 42 -13.28 -0.65 1.05
N ILE A 43 -14.00 -1.40 0.21
CA ILE A 43 -13.89 -2.86 0.18
C ILE A 43 -12.48 -3.29 -0.23
N ALA A 44 -11.91 -2.67 -1.27
CA ALA A 44 -10.55 -2.93 -1.72
C ALA A 44 -9.51 -2.62 -0.62
N GLY A 45 -9.66 -1.49 0.07
CA GLY A 45 -8.79 -1.13 1.19
C GLY A 45 -8.87 -2.12 2.36
N LEU A 46 -10.08 -2.52 2.75
CA LEU A 46 -10.28 -3.53 3.81
C LEU A 46 -9.70 -4.89 3.42
N ALA A 47 -9.88 -5.30 2.16
CA ALA A 47 -9.29 -6.54 1.65
C ALA A 47 -7.74 -6.46 1.67
N ALA A 48 -7.16 -5.34 1.24
CA ALA A 48 -5.72 -5.13 1.28
C ALA A 48 -5.16 -5.17 2.70
N ILE A 49 -5.86 -4.57 3.68
CA ILE A 49 -5.49 -4.65 5.11
C ILE A 49 -5.51 -6.10 5.58
N ALA A 50 -6.60 -6.84 5.30
CA ALA A 50 -6.74 -8.24 5.73
C ALA A 50 -5.63 -9.13 5.14
N ILE A 51 -5.33 -8.97 3.85
CA ILE A 51 -4.25 -9.70 3.17
C ILE A 51 -2.89 -9.33 3.76
N GLY A 52 -2.62 -8.03 3.96
CA GLY A 52 -1.36 -7.55 4.53
C GLY A 52 -1.10 -8.11 5.93
N VAL A 53 -2.13 -8.09 6.80
CA VAL A 53 -2.04 -8.71 8.13
C VAL A 53 -1.81 -10.22 8.02
N GLY A 54 -2.51 -10.91 7.11
CA GLY A 54 -2.33 -12.34 6.87
C GLY A 54 -0.90 -12.70 6.44
N ILE A 55 -0.30 -11.92 5.53
CA ILE A 55 1.10 -12.10 5.09
C ILE A 55 2.06 -11.87 6.25
N VAL A 56 1.92 -10.77 7.00
CA VAL A 56 2.79 -10.48 8.15
C VAL A 56 2.69 -11.59 9.19
N TRP A 57 1.48 -12.10 9.45
CA TRP A 57 1.27 -13.19 10.38
C TRP A 57 1.94 -14.48 9.90
N LEU A 58 1.79 -14.86 8.62
CA LEU A 58 2.42 -16.05 8.04
C LEU A 58 3.95 -15.98 8.05
N VAL A 59 4.53 -14.81 7.75
CA VAL A 59 5.99 -14.63 7.75
C VAL A 59 6.56 -14.64 9.16
N ARG A 60 5.80 -14.15 10.15
CA ARG A 60 6.23 -14.02 11.55
C ARG A 60 5.87 -15.23 12.42
N SER A 61 4.98 -16.11 11.97
CA SER A 61 4.58 -17.33 12.70
C SER A 61 5.48 -18.54 12.41
N GLY A 62 6.46 -18.39 11.50
CA GLY A 62 7.53 -19.35 11.25
C GLY A 62 8.79 -19.10 12.06
#